data_AF-A0A3P6TD19-F1
#
_entry.id   AF-A0A3P6TD19-F1
#
_cell.length_a   1.000
_cell.length_b   1.000
_cell.length_c   1.000
_cell.angle_alpha   90.00
_cell.angle_beta   90.00
_cell.angle_gamma   90.00
#
_symmetry.space_group_name_H-M   'P 1'
#
loop_
_entity.id
_entity.type
_entity.pdbx_description
1 polymer ?
#
loop_
_entity_poly.entity_id
_entity_poly.type
_entity_poly.pdbx_seq_one_letter_code
_entity_poly.pdbx_strand_id
1 'polypeptide(L)'
;MALSVRNGIGHALRLALKDAYGSDYINNGWKTFLEKGAPVVYVTPALHMDLASYIASEFGIADVVLLPKLEGDMSEIEGRIDHHAFERILDEDVAAGKKPLLVIAVVGSTILGQNDMVSKILEIRKKHRFWLHIVGQL
;
A
#
# COMPACT_ATOMS: atom_id res chain seq x y z
N MET A 1 18.85 4.33 7.38
CA MET A 1 17.76 3.33 7.30
C MET A 1 16.53 3.83 6.53
N ALA A 2 15.93 4.98 6.90
CA ALA A 2 14.74 5.51 6.21
C ALA A 2 14.87 5.66 4.68
N LEU A 3 16.02 6.14 4.18
CA LEU A 3 16.26 6.28 2.72
C LEU A 3 16.28 4.91 2.01
N SER A 4 16.81 3.87 2.65
CA SER A 4 16.86 2.51 2.08
C SER A 4 15.48 1.88 1.99
N VAL A 5 14.64 2.05 3.02
CA VAL A 5 13.22 1.62 3.01
C VAL A 5 12.46 2.33 1.90
N ARG A 6 12.60 3.67 1.81
CA ARG A 6 11.96 4.47 0.76
C ARG A 6 12.39 4.02 -0.64
N ASN A 7 13.68 3.74 -0.85
CA ASN A 7 14.18 3.25 -2.12
C ASN A 7 13.58 1.87 -2.46
N GLY A 8 13.47 0.96 -1.49
CA GLY A 8 12.83 -0.35 -1.68
C GLY A 8 11.37 -0.22 -2.14
N ILE A 9 10.61 0.63 -1.45
CA ILE A 9 9.23 0.98 -1.81
C ILE A 9 9.16 1.55 -3.23
N GLY A 10 10.05 2.49 -3.57
CA GLY A 10 10.10 3.09 -4.90
C GLY A 10 10.36 2.07 -6.01
N HIS A 11 11.22 1.08 -5.78
CA HIS A 11 11.42 -0.02 -6.74
C HIS A 11 10.17 -0.88 -6.89
N ALA A 12 9.51 -1.23 -5.78
CA ALA A 12 8.27 -1.99 -5.80
C ALA A 12 7.15 -1.24 -6.56
N LEU A 13 7.03 0.07 -6.37
CA LEU A 13 6.08 0.92 -7.09
C LEU A 13 6.32 0.91 -8.60
N ARG A 14 7.59 1.01 -9.06
CA ARG A 14 7.91 0.94 -10.50
C ARG A 14 7.50 -0.39 -11.10
N LEU A 15 7.76 -1.49 -10.40
CA LEU A 15 7.39 -2.84 -10.85
C LEU A 15 5.86 -3.00 -10.89
N ALA A 16 5.16 -2.55 -9.83
CA ALA A 16 3.71 -2.60 -9.75
C ALA A 16 3.04 -1.76 -10.85
N LEU A 17 3.54 -0.54 -11.12
CA LEU A 17 3.04 0.30 -12.21
C LEU A 17 3.22 -0.37 -13.58
N LYS A 18 4.41 -0.93 -13.83
CA LYS A 18 4.69 -1.64 -15.08
C LYS A 18 3.80 -2.87 -15.26
N ASP A 19 3.59 -3.66 -14.22
CA ASP A 19 2.72 -4.84 -14.23
C ASP A 19 1.24 -4.46 -14.43
N ALA A 20 0.76 -3.42 -13.73
CA ALA A 20 -0.64 -3.04 -13.73
C ALA A 20 -1.09 -2.25 -14.97
N TYR A 21 -0.22 -1.43 -15.55
CA TYR A 21 -0.58 -0.55 -16.67
C TYR A 21 0.12 -0.90 -17.99
N GLY A 22 1.19 -1.71 -17.93
CA GLY A 22 1.91 -2.19 -19.11
C GLY A 22 2.66 -1.08 -19.85
N SER A 23 2.85 -1.31 -21.15
CA SER A 23 3.48 -0.34 -22.07
C SER A 23 2.71 0.97 -22.20
N ASP A 24 1.42 0.97 -21.91
CA ASP A 24 0.58 2.16 -22.08
C ASP A 24 0.97 3.27 -21.11
N TYR A 25 1.40 2.92 -19.89
CA TYR A 25 1.95 3.91 -18.97
C TYR A 25 3.26 4.52 -19.47
N ILE A 26 4.11 3.72 -20.12
CA ILE A 26 5.38 4.20 -20.70
C ILE A 26 5.11 5.16 -21.86
N ASN A 27 4.11 4.86 -22.70
CA ASN A 27 3.81 5.63 -23.92
C ASN A 27 2.95 6.87 -23.63
N ASN A 28 1.99 6.77 -22.71
CA ASN A 28 0.95 7.78 -22.51
C ASN A 28 1.00 8.45 -21.13
N GLY A 29 1.88 7.98 -20.23
CA GLY A 29 2.05 8.53 -18.89
C GLY A 29 0.77 8.46 -18.05
N TRP A 30 0.48 9.56 -17.34
CA TRP A 30 -0.65 9.68 -16.42
C TRP A 30 -2.03 9.54 -17.11
N LYS A 31 -2.13 9.77 -18.42
CA LYS A 31 -3.42 9.60 -19.15
C LYS A 31 -3.95 8.18 -19.04
N THR A 32 -3.05 7.19 -18.96
CA THR A 32 -3.41 5.77 -18.77
C THR A 32 -4.20 5.54 -17.48
N PHE A 33 -4.02 6.38 -16.46
CA PHE A 33 -4.79 6.30 -15.20
C PHE A 33 -6.25 6.71 -15.38
N LEU A 34 -6.55 7.62 -16.31
CA LEU A 34 -7.94 7.99 -16.61
C LEU A 34 -8.68 6.84 -17.30
N GLU A 35 -7.98 6.08 -18.14
CA GLU A 35 -8.57 5.00 -18.93
C GLU A 35 -8.68 3.68 -18.16
N LYS A 36 -7.67 3.38 -17.32
CA LYS A 36 -7.55 2.09 -16.62
C LYS A 36 -7.80 2.16 -15.11
N GLY A 37 -8.21 3.33 -14.61
CA GLY A 37 -8.39 3.62 -13.19
C GLY A 37 -7.12 4.19 -12.53
N ALA A 38 -7.29 5.14 -11.63
CA ALA A 38 -6.18 5.76 -10.90
C ALA A 38 -5.56 4.77 -9.89
N PRO A 39 -4.22 4.68 -9.80
CA PRO A 39 -3.56 3.77 -8.86
C PRO A 39 -3.77 4.22 -7.41
N VAL A 40 -4.04 3.26 -6.53
CA VAL A 40 -4.13 3.49 -5.08
C VAL A 40 -3.02 2.73 -4.37
N VAL A 41 -2.28 3.43 -3.49
CA VAL A 41 -1.27 2.83 -2.62
C VAL A 41 -1.78 2.84 -1.20
N TYR A 42 -1.80 1.68 -0.55
CA TYR A 42 -2.23 1.54 0.83
C TYR A 42 -1.04 1.35 1.74
N VAL A 43 -1.01 2.08 2.85
CA VAL A 43 0.06 2.05 3.84
C VAL A 43 -0.53 1.57 5.16
N THR A 44 0.04 0.50 5.70
CA THR A 44 -0.35 -0.01 7.02
C THR A 44 0.06 0.95 8.15
N PRO A 45 -0.69 1.01 9.25
CA PRO A 45 -0.39 1.93 10.36
C PRO A 45 0.92 1.59 11.10
N ALA A 46 1.44 0.37 10.97
CA ALA A 46 2.74 -0.03 11.50
C ALA A 46 3.93 0.66 10.80
N LEU A 47 3.73 1.17 9.58
CA LEU A 47 4.76 1.94 8.88
C LEU A 47 4.75 3.39 9.36
N HIS A 48 5.55 3.68 10.39
CA HIS A 48 5.74 5.04 10.92
C HIS A 48 6.59 5.94 10.00
N MET A 49 6.20 6.08 8.74
CA MET A 49 6.83 6.92 7.73
C MET A 49 5.78 7.56 6.84
N ASP A 50 5.82 8.89 6.70
CA ASP A 50 5.02 9.56 5.67
C ASP A 50 5.64 9.32 4.29
N LEU A 51 4.83 8.75 3.41
CA LEU A 51 5.16 8.43 2.03
C LEU A 51 4.35 9.24 1.03
N ALA A 52 3.30 9.94 1.45
CA ALA A 52 2.34 10.55 0.52
C ALA A 52 3.03 11.56 -0.41
N SER A 53 3.78 12.51 0.18
CA SER A 53 4.51 13.53 -0.58
C SER A 53 5.54 12.92 -1.55
N TYR A 54 6.27 11.89 -1.09
CA TYR A 54 7.28 11.21 -1.91
C TYR A 54 6.64 10.43 -3.07
N ILE A 55 5.56 9.70 -2.80
CA ILE A 55 4.86 8.90 -3.81
C ILE A 55 4.21 9.82 -4.85
N ALA A 56 3.61 10.91 -4.41
CA ALA A 56 3.04 11.91 -5.30
C ALA A 56 4.11 12.58 -6.18
N SER A 57 5.23 13.01 -5.61
CA SER A 57 6.28 13.72 -6.36
C SER A 57 7.01 12.84 -7.37
N GLU A 58 7.33 11.60 -6.99
CA GLU A 58 8.17 10.72 -7.81
C GLU A 58 7.39 9.83 -8.77
N PHE A 59 6.11 9.56 -8.48
CA PHE A 59 5.29 8.62 -9.26
C PHE A 59 3.99 9.21 -9.78
N GLY A 60 3.63 10.44 -9.39
CA GLY A 60 2.38 11.08 -9.80
C GLY A 60 1.13 10.38 -9.26
N ILE A 61 1.27 9.64 -8.15
CA ILE A 61 0.16 8.92 -7.51
C ILE A 61 -0.31 9.74 -6.32
N ALA A 62 -1.53 10.28 -6.40
CA ALA A 62 -2.10 11.10 -5.33
C ALA A 62 -2.85 10.28 -4.28
N ASP A 63 -3.46 9.16 -4.66
CA ASP A 63 -4.22 8.28 -3.77
C ASP A 63 -3.27 7.40 -2.94
N VAL A 64 -2.74 7.96 -1.85
CA VAL A 64 -1.99 7.24 -0.81
C VAL A 64 -2.85 7.17 0.45
N VAL A 65 -3.33 5.97 0.77
CA VAL A 65 -4.30 5.73 1.85
C VAL A 65 -3.58 5.12 3.06
N LEU A 66 -3.59 5.83 4.19
CA LEU A 66 -3.21 5.25 5.47
C LEU A 66 -4.36 4.37 5.97
N LEU A 67 -4.09 3.09 6.18
CA LEU A 67 -5.10 2.12 6.58
C LEU A 67 -5.44 2.25 8.06
N PRO A 68 -6.71 2.00 8.44
CA PRO A 68 -7.14 2.10 9.83
C PRO A 68 -6.38 1.10 10.72
N LYS A 69 -6.14 1.54 11.94
CA LYS A 69 -5.59 0.72 13.02
C LYS A 69 -6.74 0.04 13.76
N LEU A 70 -6.54 -1.20 14.18
CA LEU A 70 -7.50 -1.95 14.98
C LEU A 70 -7.62 -1.33 16.39
N GLU A 71 -8.84 -1.03 16.84
CA GLU A 71 -9.13 -0.50 18.16
C GLU A 71 -9.15 -1.60 19.25
N GLY A 72 -8.77 -1.27 20.49
CA GLY A 72 -8.78 -2.21 21.64
C GLY A 72 -7.82 -1.82 22.79
N ASP A 73 -7.91 -2.48 23.95
CA ASP A 73 -7.15 -2.15 25.19
C ASP A 73 -5.60 -2.25 25.05
N MET A 74 -5.11 -2.90 24.00
CA MET A 74 -3.69 -2.96 23.61
C MET A 74 -3.39 -2.21 22.30
N SER A 75 -4.39 -1.52 21.73
CA SER A 75 -4.26 -0.86 20.43
C SER A 75 -3.19 0.22 20.46
N GLU A 76 -3.01 0.99 21.53
CA GLU A 76 -1.93 2.00 21.60
C GLU A 76 -0.53 1.41 21.41
N ILE A 77 -0.36 0.14 21.78
CA ILE A 77 0.91 -0.61 21.77
C ILE A 77 1.06 -1.36 20.43
N GLU A 78 -0.03 -1.88 19.86
CA GLU A 78 -0.02 -2.72 18.66
C GLU A 78 -0.52 -1.95 17.43
N GLY A 79 0.38 -1.45 16.58
CA GLY A 79 0.07 -0.82 15.27
C GLY A 79 -0.62 -1.71 14.24
N ARG A 80 -1.46 -2.68 14.65
CA ARG A 80 -2.11 -3.65 13.77
C ARG A 80 -3.15 -2.96 12.90
N ILE A 81 -3.08 -3.23 11.61
CA ILE A 81 -4.13 -2.91 10.66
C ILE A 81 -5.47 -3.56 11.04
N ASP A 82 -6.56 -2.81 10.88
CA ASP A 82 -7.91 -3.36 10.83
C ASP A 82 -8.16 -3.95 9.43
N HIS A 83 -8.06 -5.28 9.31
CA HIS A 83 -8.25 -5.99 8.05
C HIS A 83 -9.67 -5.87 7.49
N HIS A 84 -10.70 -5.79 8.35
CA HIS A 84 -12.09 -5.64 7.90
C HIS A 84 -12.33 -4.25 7.33
N ALA A 85 -11.80 -3.21 7.99
CA ALA A 85 -11.86 -1.86 7.45
C ALA A 85 -11.06 -1.74 6.15
N PHE A 86 -9.91 -2.41 6.04
CA PHE A 86 -9.14 -2.47 4.80
C PHE A 86 -9.94 -3.11 3.65
N GLU A 87 -10.60 -4.26 3.87
CA GLU A 87 -11.45 -4.88 2.83
C GLU A 87 -12.54 -3.92 2.34
N ARG A 88 -13.18 -3.19 3.25
CA ARG A 88 -14.21 -2.21 2.90
C ARG A 88 -13.65 -1.05 2.07
N ILE A 89 -12.53 -0.45 2.50
CA ILE A 89 -11.87 0.64 1.77
C ILE A 89 -11.49 0.17 0.36
N LEU A 90 -10.94 -1.03 0.26
CA LEU A 90 -10.53 -1.64 -1.00
C LEU A 90 -11.73 -1.85 -1.95
N ASP A 91 -12.85 -2.35 -1.42
CA ASP A 91 -14.10 -2.49 -2.17
C ASP A 91 -14.64 -1.14 -2.66
N GLU A 92 -14.58 -0.10 -1.82
CA GLU A 92 -15.03 1.26 -2.14
C GLU A 92 -14.17 1.89 -3.25
N ASP A 93 -12.84 1.78 -3.16
CA ASP A 93 -11.93 2.31 -4.17
C ASP A 93 -12.11 1.60 -5.52
N VAL A 94 -12.29 0.28 -5.52
CA VAL A 94 -12.60 -0.48 -6.75
C VAL A 94 -13.96 -0.08 -7.33
N ALA A 95 -14.98 0.08 -6.49
CA ALA A 95 -16.31 0.52 -6.92
C ALA A 95 -16.27 1.96 -7.50
N ALA A 96 -15.37 2.81 -7.02
CA ALA A 96 -15.10 4.14 -7.57
C ALA A 96 -14.29 4.13 -8.88
N GLY A 97 -13.97 2.95 -9.43
CA GLY A 97 -13.19 2.81 -10.65
C GLY A 97 -11.69 3.04 -10.47
N LYS A 98 -11.22 3.11 -9.22
CA LYS A 98 -9.78 3.18 -8.93
C LYS A 98 -9.16 1.79 -9.01
N LYS A 99 -7.84 1.77 -9.08
CA LYS A 99 -7.05 0.55 -9.24
C LYS A 99 -6.13 0.34 -8.04
N PRO A 100 -6.47 -0.60 -7.13
CA PRO A 100 -5.55 -1.03 -6.08
C PRO A 100 -4.20 -1.45 -6.66
N LEU A 101 -3.13 -0.73 -6.33
CA LEU A 101 -1.82 -0.94 -6.91
C LEU A 101 -0.91 -1.72 -5.97
N LEU A 102 -0.70 -1.19 -4.77
CA LEU A 102 0.31 -1.67 -3.83
C LEU A 102 -0.17 -1.51 -2.39
N VAL A 103 0.03 -2.54 -1.57
CA VAL A 103 -0.05 -2.47 -0.11
C VAL A 103 1.37 -2.52 0.45
N ILE A 104 1.70 -1.59 1.33
CA ILE A 104 2.98 -1.54 2.05
C ILE A 104 2.73 -1.98 3.49
N ALA A 105 3.24 -3.16 3.83
CA ALA A 105 3.10 -3.79 5.14
C ALA A 105 4.46 -3.96 5.83
N VAL A 106 4.44 -4.11 7.15
CA VAL A 106 5.60 -4.25 8.02
C VAL A 106 5.62 -5.64 8.67
N VAL A 107 6.82 -6.23 8.72
CA VAL A 107 7.11 -7.42 9.53
C VAL A 107 8.27 -7.12 10.46
N GLY A 108 8.12 -7.49 11.73
CA GLY A 108 9.20 -7.56 12.71
C GLY A 108 9.44 -6.30 13.52
N SER A 109 8.46 -5.37 13.67
CA SER A 109 8.74 -4.07 14.29
C SER A 109 9.50 -4.19 15.63
N THR A 110 10.60 -3.44 15.75
CA THR A 110 11.58 -3.41 16.85
C THR A 110 11.00 -3.37 18.25
N ILE A 111 9.85 -2.72 18.42
CA ILE A 111 9.33 -2.40 19.74
C ILE A 111 8.60 -3.61 20.36
N LEU A 112 7.91 -4.45 19.57
CA LEU A 112 6.99 -5.50 20.09
C LEU A 112 6.89 -6.78 19.23
N GLY A 113 7.72 -6.97 18.19
CA GLY A 113 7.60 -8.13 17.29
C GLY A 113 6.36 -8.08 16.37
N GLN A 114 5.85 -6.87 16.11
CA GLN A 114 4.62 -6.64 15.34
C GLN A 114 4.75 -7.13 13.90
N ASN A 115 3.64 -7.64 13.38
CA ASN A 115 3.48 -8.10 12.00
C ASN A 115 2.06 -7.74 11.59
N ASP A 116 1.87 -7.14 10.41
CA ASP A 116 0.55 -6.81 9.85
C ASP A 116 -0.30 -8.04 9.48
N MET A 117 0.09 -9.22 9.97
CA MET A 117 -0.46 -10.52 9.64
C MET A 117 -0.52 -10.68 8.13
N VAL A 118 0.66 -10.75 7.49
CA VAL A 118 0.81 -10.88 6.04
C VAL A 118 -0.13 -11.94 5.44
N SER A 119 -0.38 -13.04 6.15
CA SER A 119 -1.34 -14.07 5.76
C SER A 119 -2.75 -13.52 5.53
N LYS A 120 -3.27 -12.65 6.41
CA LYS A 120 -4.59 -12.01 6.26
C LYS A 120 -4.63 -11.07 5.07
N ILE A 121 -3.58 -10.28 4.84
CA ILE A 121 -3.48 -9.41 3.66
C ILE A 121 -3.48 -10.25 2.36
N LEU A 122 -2.80 -11.40 2.36
CA LEU A 122 -2.79 -12.32 1.22
C LEU A 122 -4.15 -12.97 0.97
N GLU A 123 -4.95 -13.22 2.01
CA GLU A 123 -6.34 -13.65 1.86
C GLU A 123 -7.20 -12.57 1.20
N ILE A 124 -7.09 -11.31 1.62
CA ILE A 124 -7.80 -10.16 1.02
C ILE A 124 -7.44 -10.02 -0.47
N ARG A 125 -6.17 -10.24 -0.82
CA ARG A 125 -5.66 -10.20 -2.20
C ARG A 125 -6.36 -11.20 -3.14
N LYS A 126 -7.02 -12.24 -2.63
CA LYS A 126 -7.77 -13.18 -3.46
C LYS A 126 -8.97 -12.53 -4.15
N LYS A 127 -9.55 -11.48 -3.54
CA LYS A 127 -10.70 -10.74 -4.08
C LYS A 127 -10.28 -9.66 -5.07
N HIS A 128 -9.27 -8.88 -4.70
CA HIS A 128 -8.75 -7.79 -5.52
C HIS A 128 -7.24 -7.91 -5.69
N ARG A 129 -6.77 -7.81 -6.93
CA ARG A 129 -5.33 -7.87 -7.22
C ARG A 129 -4.67 -6.56 -6.76
N PHE A 130 -3.62 -6.70 -5.97
CA PHE A 130 -2.65 -5.65 -5.66
C PHE A 130 -1.28 -6.27 -5.41
N TRP A 131 -0.22 -5.49 -5.56
CA TRP A 131 1.12 -5.87 -5.12
C TRP A 131 1.23 -5.75 -3.60
N LEU A 132 2.06 -6.59 -2.98
CA LEU A 132 2.34 -6.51 -1.54
C LEU A 132 3.85 -6.33 -1.36
N HIS A 133 4.25 -5.20 -0.77
CA HIS A 133 5.63 -4.93 -0.39
C HIS A 133 5.76 -5.02 1.13
N ILE A 134 6.70 -5.85 1.59
CA ILE A 134 6.98 -6.03 3.02
C ILE A 134 8.26 -5.28 3.38
N VAL A 135 8.14 -4.38 4.35
CA VAL A 135 9.26 -3.71 4.99
C VAL A 135 9.63 -4.49 6.24
N GLY A 136 10.86 -5.01 6.28
CA GLY A 136 11.45 -5.51 7.51
C GLY A 136 11.91 -4.34 8.38
N GLN A 137 11.46 -4.28 9.62
CA GLN A 137 12.07 -3.43 10.65
C GLN A 137 12.80 -4.36 11.62
N LEU A 138 14.09 -4.11 11.86
CA LEU A 138 14.95 -4.83 12.80
C LEU A 138 15.24 -3.95 14.00
#